data_AF-W2T361-F1
#
_entry.id   AF-W2T361-F1
#
_cell.length_a   1.000
_cell.length_b   1.000
_cell.length_c   1.000
_cell.angle_alpha   90.00
_cell.angle_beta   90.00
_cell.angle_gamma   90.00
#
_symmetry.space_group_name_H-M   'P 1'
#
loop_
_entity.id
_entity.type
_entity.pdbx_description
1 polymer ?
#
loop_
_entity_poly.entity_id
_entity_poly.type
_entity_poly.pdbx_seq_one_letter_code
_entity_poly.pdbx_strand_id
1 'polypeptide(L)'
;STKCCESSLRLYRFYLEAATSQRETINLKRITELLLPCYFNPSASIRCSALEILSSINIEIEGGDEEGTGITVDENVFNILLAAERCDIIDFRSRLLQFRKLIYGSHKKLLPRDLSTECDHIVLRFGLAQFFVQFTKLWPAMYEILESFARGMTIDEFWNVLSEALLQVNAGCRESDISSDPPHLLEWCDNCNRFDYHS
;
A
#
# COMPACT_ATOMS: atom_id res chain seq x y z
N SER A 1 -0.71 -13.58 13.49
CA SER A 1 -1.33 -12.70 12.48
C SER A 1 -2.36 -11.80 13.15
N THR A 2 -2.14 -10.47 13.19
CA THR A 2 -3.15 -9.51 13.65
C THR A 2 -4.27 -9.50 12.62
N LYS A 3 -5.45 -10.03 12.97
CA LYS A 3 -6.57 -10.15 12.03
C LYS A 3 -7.12 -8.75 11.71
N CYS A 4 -6.69 -8.15 10.60
CA CYS A 4 -7.34 -6.98 10.03
C CYS A 4 -8.67 -7.39 9.41
N CYS A 5 -9.76 -6.73 9.83
CA CYS A 5 -11.11 -6.99 9.32
C CYS A 5 -11.61 -5.79 8.53
N GLU A 6 -11.98 -6.02 7.27
CA GLU A 6 -12.52 -4.99 6.37
C GLU A 6 -13.71 -4.24 6.99
N SER A 7 -14.63 -4.94 7.67
CA SER A 7 -15.79 -4.33 8.32
C SER A 7 -15.39 -3.33 9.41
N SER A 8 -14.30 -3.61 10.15
CA SER A 8 -13.80 -2.68 11.18
C SER A 8 -13.18 -1.43 10.55
N LEU A 9 -12.46 -1.57 9.44
CA LEU A 9 -11.91 -0.44 8.69
C LEU A 9 -13.01 0.44 8.11
N ARG A 10 -14.04 -0.17 7.49
CA ARG A 10 -15.19 0.55 6.95
C ARG A 10 -15.96 1.29 8.04
N LEU A 11 -16.17 0.67 9.20
CA LEU A 11 -16.82 1.34 10.34
C LEU A 11 -16.02 2.56 10.81
N TYR A 12 -14.70 2.43 10.93
CA TYR A 12 -13.84 3.54 11.30
C TYR A 12 -13.88 4.66 10.25
N ARG A 13 -13.87 4.31 8.96
CA ARG A 13 -14.04 5.28 7.88
C ARG A 13 -15.38 6.03 7.97
N PHE A 14 -16.50 5.33 8.19
CA PHE A 14 -17.80 5.98 8.37
C PHE A 14 -17.79 6.92 9.58
N TYR A 15 -17.10 6.56 10.66
CA TYR A 15 -16.91 7.45 11.80
C TYR A 15 -16.15 8.72 11.40
N LEU A 16 -15.08 8.63 10.62
CA LEU A 16 -14.32 9.80 10.12
C LEU A 16 -15.13 10.67 9.14
N GLU A 17 -16.04 10.08 8.38
CA GLU A 17 -16.99 10.80 7.53
C GLU A 17 -18.04 11.57 8.33
N ALA A 18 -18.52 11.01 9.43
CA ALA A 18 -19.45 11.69 10.34
C ALA A 18 -18.76 12.76 11.22
N ALA A 19 -17.50 12.53 11.62
CA ALA A 19 -16.75 13.38 12.53
C ALA A 19 -15.72 14.25 11.78
N THR A 20 -16.18 15.11 10.86
CA THR A 20 -15.32 15.91 9.97
C THR A 20 -14.30 16.77 10.72
N SER A 21 -14.66 17.34 11.88
CA SER A 21 -13.76 18.13 12.73
C SER A 21 -12.56 17.32 13.27
N GLN A 22 -12.65 16.00 13.32
CA GLN A 22 -11.53 15.17 13.78
C GLN A 22 -10.46 14.97 12.72
N ARG A 23 -10.76 15.17 11.44
CA ARG A 23 -9.80 14.95 10.34
C ARG A 23 -8.57 15.86 10.41
N GLU A 24 -8.69 17.02 11.05
CA GLU A 24 -7.60 17.97 11.26
C GLU A 24 -6.82 17.73 12.57
N THR A 25 -7.41 17.01 13.53
CA THR A 25 -6.84 16.81 14.89
C THR A 25 -6.30 15.40 15.10
N ILE A 26 -6.58 14.51 14.16
CA ILE A 26 -6.13 13.14 14.16
C ILE A 26 -4.62 13.08 13.95
N ASN A 27 -3.97 12.29 14.79
CA ASN A 27 -2.54 12.03 14.67
C ASN A 27 -2.29 11.03 13.52
N LEU A 28 -1.82 11.54 12.39
CA LEU A 28 -1.54 10.75 11.19
C LEU A 28 -0.56 9.62 11.47
N LYS A 29 0.52 9.89 12.22
CA LYS A 29 1.52 8.88 12.62
C LYS A 29 0.87 7.69 13.33
N ARG A 30 0.05 7.96 14.35
CA ARG A 30 -0.68 6.92 15.08
C ARG A 30 -1.58 6.08 14.18
N ILE A 31 -2.30 6.72 13.26
CA ILE A 31 -3.13 5.98 12.30
C ILE A 31 -2.26 5.11 11.38
N THR A 32 -1.15 5.65 10.88
CA THR A 32 -0.27 4.88 10.00
C THR A 32 0.31 3.65 10.69
N GLU A 33 0.63 3.74 11.98
CA GLU A 33 1.08 2.61 12.80
C GLU A 33 -0.04 1.58 13.04
N LEU A 34 -1.26 2.05 13.37
CA LEU A 34 -2.41 1.17 13.59
C LEU A 34 -2.82 0.39 12.33
N LEU A 35 -2.68 1.01 11.16
CA LEU A 35 -3.02 0.40 9.88
C LEU A 35 -1.86 -0.43 9.29
N LEU A 36 -0.70 -0.51 9.94
CA LEU A 36 0.46 -1.28 9.48
C LEU A 36 0.13 -2.70 8.97
N PRO A 37 -0.71 -3.51 9.63
CA PRO A 37 -0.99 -4.86 9.16
C PRO A 37 -1.89 -4.90 7.91
N CYS A 38 -2.42 -3.76 7.46
CA CYS A 38 -3.23 -3.64 6.25
C CYS A 38 -2.37 -3.48 4.99
N TYR A 39 -1.18 -2.87 5.07
CA TYR A 39 -0.43 -2.44 3.87
C TYR A 39 0.13 -3.60 3.05
N PHE A 40 0.59 -4.65 3.74
CA PHE A 40 1.05 -5.90 3.13
C PHE A 40 0.03 -7.03 3.37
N ASN A 41 -1.25 -6.72 3.16
CA ASN A 41 -2.32 -7.70 3.20
C ASN A 41 -2.63 -8.19 1.77
N PRO A 42 -2.87 -9.48 1.51
CA PRO A 42 -3.19 -9.94 0.14
C PRO A 42 -4.55 -9.47 -0.36
N SER A 43 -5.50 -9.23 0.55
CA SER A 43 -6.83 -8.72 0.19
C SER A 43 -6.72 -7.28 -0.31
N ALA A 44 -7.09 -7.06 -1.58
CA ALA A 44 -7.13 -5.72 -2.15
C ALA A 44 -8.16 -4.84 -1.44
N SER A 45 -9.28 -5.40 -0.96
CA SER A 45 -10.31 -4.64 -0.25
C SER A 45 -9.83 -4.08 1.09
N ILE A 46 -9.03 -4.85 1.85
CA ILE A 46 -8.40 -4.38 3.09
C ILE A 46 -7.40 -3.25 2.80
N ARG A 47 -6.53 -3.47 1.80
CA ARG A 47 -5.55 -2.48 1.34
C ARG A 47 -6.19 -1.17 0.90
N CYS A 48 -7.22 -1.25 0.05
CA CYS A 48 -8.04 -0.12 -0.37
C CYS A 48 -8.67 0.60 0.81
N SER A 49 -9.31 -0.13 1.75
CA SER A 49 -9.99 0.49 2.90
C SER A 49 -9.02 1.26 3.79
N ALA A 50 -7.80 0.75 4.00
CA ALA A 50 -6.76 1.45 4.74
C ALA A 50 -6.32 2.74 4.02
N LEU A 51 -6.13 2.68 2.70
CA LEU A 51 -5.78 3.85 1.90
C LEU A 51 -6.90 4.89 1.87
N GLU A 52 -8.17 4.48 1.82
CA GLU A 52 -9.31 5.41 1.92
C GLU A 52 -9.34 6.17 3.24
N ILE A 53 -9.00 5.51 4.35
CA ILE A 53 -8.85 6.16 5.65
C ILE A 53 -7.73 7.20 5.58
N LEU A 54 -6.54 6.83 5.10
CA LEU A 54 -5.38 7.72 5.02
C LEU A 54 -5.61 8.92 4.08
N SER A 55 -6.21 8.68 2.91
CA SER A 55 -6.58 9.71 1.93
C SER A 55 -7.68 10.66 2.41
N SER A 56 -8.43 10.31 3.45
CA SER A 56 -9.48 11.19 4.00
C SER A 56 -8.95 12.23 5.00
N ILE A 57 -7.69 12.09 5.42
CA ILE A 57 -7.01 12.97 6.37
C ILE A 57 -6.37 14.11 5.58
N ASN A 58 -6.45 15.35 6.11
CA ASN A 58 -5.81 16.49 5.48
C ASN A 58 -4.31 16.47 5.76
N ILE A 59 -3.48 16.61 4.72
CA ILE A 59 -2.03 16.44 4.81
C ILE A 59 -1.35 17.64 4.18
N GLU A 60 -0.40 18.23 4.91
CA GLU A 60 0.52 19.21 4.37
C GLU A 60 1.70 18.51 3.69
N ILE A 61 1.83 18.68 2.37
CA ILE A 61 2.87 18.04 1.56
C ILE A 61 4.08 18.99 1.45
N GLU A 62 5.29 18.43 1.39
CA GLU A 62 6.54 19.19 1.26
C GLU A 62 6.60 20.20 0.09
N GLY A 63 5.84 20.00 -1.00
CA GLY A 63 5.90 20.81 -2.22
C GLY A 63 4.66 21.66 -2.55
N GLY A 64 3.72 21.86 -1.61
CA GLY A 64 2.43 22.51 -1.88
C GLY A 64 2.48 23.99 -2.30
N ASP A 65 3.58 24.69 -2.02
CA ASP A 65 3.70 26.14 -2.21
C ASP A 65 4.52 26.57 -3.45
N GLU A 66 5.08 25.61 -4.21
CA GLU A 66 5.89 25.93 -5.39
C GLU A 66 5.03 25.94 -6.67
N GLU A 67 4.57 27.14 -7.06
CA GLU A 67 3.95 27.42 -8.36
C GLU A 67 4.87 26.96 -9.51
N GLY A 68 4.62 25.76 -10.04
CA GLY A 68 5.30 25.27 -11.24
C GLY A 68 5.61 23.77 -11.30
N THR A 69 5.40 22.99 -10.24
CA THR A 69 5.79 21.56 -10.22
C THR A 69 4.80 20.60 -10.91
N GLY A 70 3.67 21.10 -11.43
CA GLY A 70 2.64 20.27 -12.07
C GLY A 70 1.95 19.28 -11.13
N ILE A 71 2.20 19.35 -9.82
CA ILE A 71 1.50 18.60 -8.79
C ILE A 71 0.20 19.33 -8.54
N THR A 72 -0.94 18.68 -8.84
CA THR A 72 -2.24 19.21 -8.45
C THR A 72 -2.28 19.29 -6.93
N VAL A 73 -2.83 20.37 -6.37
CA VAL A 73 -2.88 20.71 -4.93
C VAL A 73 -3.39 19.56 -4.03
N ASP A 74 -4.05 18.54 -4.61
CA ASP A 74 -4.62 17.39 -3.90
C ASP A 74 -3.86 16.05 -4.09
N GLU A 75 -2.74 15.99 -4.81
CA GLU A 75 -2.05 14.70 -5.08
C GLU A 75 -0.94 14.40 -4.05
N ASN A 76 -1.22 13.47 -3.12
CA ASN A 76 -0.26 12.93 -2.15
C ASN A 76 0.00 11.42 -2.36
N VAL A 77 0.97 10.88 -1.61
CA VAL A 77 1.35 9.46 -1.66
C VAL A 77 0.18 8.49 -1.45
N PHE A 78 -0.74 8.79 -0.53
CA PHE A 78 -1.89 7.93 -0.25
C PHE A 78 -2.90 7.95 -1.39
N ASN A 79 -3.13 9.13 -1.99
CA ASN A 79 -4.03 9.27 -3.14
C ASN A 79 -3.52 8.52 -4.37
N ILE A 80 -2.20 8.55 -4.62
CA ILE A 80 -1.58 7.80 -5.71
C ILE A 80 -1.68 6.29 -5.46
N LEU A 81 -1.38 5.82 -4.26
CA LEU A 81 -1.53 4.42 -3.89
C LEU A 81 -2.99 3.96 -4.00
N LEU A 82 -3.94 4.78 -3.56
CA LEU A 82 -5.38 4.49 -3.64
C LEU A 82 -5.85 4.42 -5.09
N ALA A 83 -5.39 5.34 -5.94
CA ALA A 83 -5.68 5.33 -7.36
C ALA A 83 -5.12 4.06 -8.02
N ALA A 84 -3.89 3.65 -7.67
CA ALA A 84 -3.28 2.43 -8.17
C ALA A 84 -4.07 1.17 -7.78
N GLU A 85 -4.51 1.06 -6.53
CA GLU A 85 -5.29 -0.08 -6.06
C GLU A 85 -6.69 -0.16 -6.67
N ARG A 86 -7.34 0.99 -6.87
CA ARG A 86 -8.67 1.08 -7.51
C ARG A 86 -8.64 0.89 -9.02
N CYS A 87 -7.48 0.99 -9.66
CA CYS A 87 -7.38 0.70 -11.09
C CYS A 87 -7.74 -0.77 -11.35
N ASP A 88 -8.73 -0.95 -12.23
CA ASP A 88 -9.04 -2.24 -12.81
C ASP A 88 -7.78 -2.84 -13.46
N ILE A 89 -7.58 -4.13 -13.28
CA ILE A 89 -6.45 -4.88 -13.84
C ILE A 89 -6.46 -4.82 -15.37
N ILE A 90 -7.63 -4.66 -16.00
CA ILE A 90 -7.76 -4.48 -17.45
C ILE A 90 -7.07 -3.18 -17.89
N ASP A 91 -7.10 -2.13 -17.07
CA ASP A 91 -6.39 -0.86 -17.29
C ASP A 91 -5.04 -0.81 -16.52
N PHE A 92 -4.28 -1.90 -16.59
CA PHE A 92 -3.00 -2.01 -15.89
C PHE A 92 -2.00 -0.92 -16.27
N ARG A 93 -2.11 -0.32 -17.47
CA ARG A 93 -1.24 0.78 -17.89
C ARG A 93 -1.44 2.01 -16.99
N SER A 94 -2.67 2.34 -16.64
CA SER A 94 -2.97 3.42 -15.70
C SER A 94 -2.47 3.08 -14.29
N ARG A 95 -2.63 1.83 -13.84
CA ARG A 95 -2.06 1.34 -12.56
C ARG A 95 -0.54 1.49 -12.52
N LEU A 96 0.15 1.11 -13.59
CA LEU A 96 1.60 1.26 -13.74
C LEU A 96 2.04 2.73 -13.70
N LEU A 97 1.28 3.64 -14.32
CA LEU A 97 1.59 5.07 -14.27
C LEU A 97 1.52 5.62 -12.85
N GLN A 98 0.54 5.19 -12.04
CA GLN A 98 0.48 5.58 -10.62
C GLN A 98 1.70 5.09 -9.85
N PHE A 99 2.05 3.81 -10.01
CA PHE A 99 3.22 3.23 -9.36
C PHE A 99 4.54 3.90 -9.75
N ARG A 100 4.70 4.32 -11.01
CA ARG A 100 5.91 5.05 -11.46
C ARG A 100 6.08 6.41 -10.80
N LYS A 101 5.00 7.07 -10.37
CA LYS A 101 5.11 8.31 -9.56
C LYS A 101 5.76 8.06 -8.20
N LEU A 102 5.73 6.81 -7.74
CA LEU A 102 6.24 6.40 -6.43
C LEU A 102 7.69 5.92 -6.46
N ILE A 103 8.40 6.00 -7.59
CA ILE A 103 9.83 5.66 -7.67
C ILE A 103 10.62 6.47 -6.63
N TYR A 104 11.64 5.84 -6.03
CA TYR A 104 12.44 6.50 -5.00
C TYR A 104 13.05 7.81 -5.50
N GLY A 105 13.02 8.86 -4.66
CA GLY A 105 13.41 10.22 -5.04
C GLY A 105 12.26 11.03 -5.63
N SER A 106 11.62 10.55 -6.71
CA SER A 106 10.49 11.27 -7.33
C SER A 106 9.28 11.42 -6.41
N HIS A 107 9.05 10.44 -5.54
CA HIS A 107 7.94 10.43 -4.60
C HIS A 107 8.10 11.40 -3.41
N LYS A 108 9.31 11.91 -3.13
CA LYS A 108 9.57 12.72 -1.93
C LYS A 108 8.69 13.97 -1.86
N LYS A 109 8.44 14.60 -3.01
CA LYS A 109 7.54 15.75 -3.16
C LYS A 109 6.05 15.45 -2.88
N LEU A 110 5.69 14.19 -2.68
CA LEU A 110 4.31 13.71 -2.45
C LEU A 110 4.10 13.26 -1.00
N LEU A 111 5.15 13.34 -0.17
CA LEU A 111 5.14 12.87 1.21
C LEU A 111 4.68 13.97 2.18
N PRO A 112 3.97 13.60 3.27
CA PRO A 112 3.83 14.44 4.44
C PRO A 112 5.19 14.78 5.05
N ARG A 113 5.38 16.03 5.50
CA ARG A 113 6.64 16.52 6.12
C ARG A 113 7.11 15.69 7.32
N ASP A 114 6.17 15.20 8.12
CA ASP A 114 6.41 14.57 9.42
C ASP A 114 6.45 13.03 9.36
N LEU A 115 6.18 12.43 8.20
CA LEU A 115 6.03 10.99 8.01
C LEU A 115 6.84 10.43 6.82
N SER A 116 7.90 11.12 6.39
CA SER A 116 8.61 10.75 5.17
C SER A 116 9.16 9.31 5.20
N THR A 117 9.76 8.89 6.32
CA THR A 117 10.32 7.53 6.48
C THR A 117 9.22 6.48 6.60
N GLU A 118 8.17 6.76 7.37
CA GLU A 118 7.01 5.89 7.50
C GLU A 118 6.30 5.70 6.15
N CYS A 119 6.22 6.74 5.32
CA CYS A 119 5.64 6.67 3.99
C CYS A 119 6.49 5.84 3.03
N ASP A 120 7.82 5.88 3.12
CA ASP A 120 8.68 4.99 2.35
C ASP A 120 8.38 3.53 2.66
N HIS A 121 8.22 3.20 3.95
CA HIS A 121 7.85 1.85 4.39
C HIS A 121 6.47 1.44 3.86
N ILE A 122 5.50 2.37 3.87
CA ILE A 122 4.16 2.14 3.32
C ILE A 122 4.24 1.81 1.84
N VAL A 123 4.93 2.63 1.04
CA VAL A 123 5.08 2.40 -0.41
C VAL A 123 5.72 1.05 -0.68
N LEU A 124 6.78 0.70 0.05
CA LEU A 124 7.46 -0.59 -0.12
C LEU A 124 6.52 -1.77 0.18
N ARG A 125 5.71 -1.68 1.24
CA ARG A 125 4.73 -2.72 1.61
C ARG A 125 3.61 -2.87 0.58
N PHE A 126 3.07 -1.77 0.07
CA PHE A 126 2.07 -1.84 -1.00
C PHE A 126 2.66 -2.40 -2.30
N GLY A 127 3.90 -2.03 -2.65
CA GLY A 127 4.62 -2.59 -3.79
C GLY A 127 4.83 -4.10 -3.65
N LEU A 128 5.25 -4.56 -2.47
CA LEU A 128 5.36 -6.00 -2.15
C LEU A 128 3.99 -6.69 -2.21
N ALA A 129 2.92 -6.05 -1.75
CA ALA A 129 1.59 -6.64 -1.78
C ALA A 129 1.06 -6.87 -3.21
N GLN A 130 1.59 -6.15 -4.21
CA GLN A 130 1.21 -6.36 -5.61
C GLN A 130 1.62 -7.73 -6.13
N PHE A 131 2.56 -8.44 -5.50
CA PHE A 131 2.89 -9.81 -5.86
C PHE A 131 1.81 -10.82 -5.46
N PHE A 132 0.88 -10.45 -4.57
CA PHE A 132 -0.34 -11.24 -4.31
C PHE A 132 -1.42 -11.03 -5.38
N VAL A 133 -1.33 -9.95 -6.16
CA VAL A 133 -2.21 -9.75 -7.32
C VAL A 133 -1.76 -10.72 -8.40
N GLN A 134 -2.65 -11.64 -8.78
CA GLN A 134 -2.40 -12.69 -9.79
C GLN A 134 -2.40 -12.09 -11.21
N PHE A 135 -1.46 -11.18 -11.45
CA PHE A 135 -1.29 -10.47 -12.71
C PHE A 135 0.18 -10.11 -12.92
N THR A 136 0.91 -11.09 -13.44
CA THR A 136 2.37 -11.06 -13.61
C THR A 136 2.90 -9.91 -14.47
N LYS A 137 2.06 -9.32 -15.34
CA LYS A 137 2.42 -8.14 -16.16
C LYS A 137 2.77 -6.90 -15.33
N LEU A 138 2.35 -6.82 -14.06
CA LEU A 138 2.75 -5.73 -13.15
C LEU A 138 4.13 -5.94 -12.51
N TRP A 139 4.59 -7.20 -12.42
CA TRP A 139 5.79 -7.55 -11.65
C TRP A 139 7.06 -6.81 -12.09
N PRO A 140 7.34 -6.61 -13.40
CA PRO A 140 8.52 -5.84 -13.82
C PRO A 140 8.59 -4.44 -13.20
N ALA A 141 7.45 -3.74 -13.12
CA ALA A 141 7.40 -2.42 -12.52
C ALA A 141 7.49 -2.46 -10.99
N MET A 142 7.01 -3.55 -10.36
CA MET A 142 7.17 -3.72 -8.92
C MET A 142 8.64 -3.96 -8.56
N TYR A 143 9.36 -4.76 -9.35
CA TYR A 143 10.81 -4.90 -9.18
C TYR A 143 11.54 -3.56 -9.36
N GLU A 144 11.17 -2.75 -10.35
CA GLU A 144 11.72 -1.40 -10.56
C GLU A 144 11.52 -0.50 -9.32
N ILE A 145 10.31 -0.52 -8.74
CA ILE A 145 10.03 0.20 -7.48
C ILE A 145 10.94 -0.32 -6.37
N LEU A 146 10.93 -1.63 -6.09
CA LEU A 146 11.72 -2.22 -5.01
C LEU A 146 13.21 -1.89 -5.15
N GLU A 147 13.74 -1.98 -6.37
CA GLU A 147 15.13 -1.66 -6.68
C GLU A 147 15.45 -0.18 -6.44
N SER A 148 14.53 0.73 -6.78
CA SER A 148 14.71 2.16 -6.51
C SER A 148 14.78 2.46 -5.00
N PHE A 149 13.93 1.82 -4.20
CA PHE A 149 13.94 1.97 -2.74
C PHE A 149 15.18 1.32 -2.12
N ALA A 150 15.59 0.13 -2.59
CA ALA A 150 16.81 -0.53 -2.14
C ALA A 150 18.07 0.32 -2.36
N ARG A 151 18.11 1.12 -3.43
CA ARG A 151 19.20 2.06 -3.71
C ARG A 151 19.11 3.37 -2.93
N GLY A 152 17.90 3.76 -2.53
CA GLY A 152 17.61 5.08 -2.01
C GLY A 152 17.51 5.19 -0.49
N MET A 153 17.05 4.12 0.16
CA MET A 153 16.96 4.01 1.62
C MET A 153 18.29 3.56 2.22
N THR A 154 18.41 3.66 3.55
CA THR A 154 19.51 2.98 4.23
C THR A 154 19.34 1.46 4.13
N ILE A 155 20.46 0.74 4.16
CA ILE A 155 20.48 -0.72 4.07
C ILE A 155 19.62 -1.35 5.17
N ASP A 156 19.74 -0.86 6.41
CA ASP A 156 19.03 -1.41 7.56
C ASP A 156 17.52 -1.18 7.47
N GLU A 157 17.07 0.01 7.04
CA GLU A 157 15.64 0.32 6.89
C GLU A 157 14.99 -0.55 5.82
N PHE A 158 15.60 -0.64 4.63
CA PHE A 158 15.07 -1.44 3.54
C PHE A 158 14.94 -2.93 3.93
N TRP A 159 16.01 -3.51 4.47
CA TRP A 159 16.02 -4.93 4.84
C TRP A 159 15.13 -5.23 6.05
N ASN A 160 14.94 -4.30 6.99
CA ASN A 160 13.96 -4.45 8.06
C ASN A 160 12.54 -4.62 7.50
N VAL A 161 12.10 -3.71 6.61
CA VAL A 161 10.76 -3.77 6.02
C VAL A 161 10.56 -5.07 5.22
N LEU A 162 11.55 -5.45 4.41
CA LEU A 162 11.49 -6.65 3.58
C LEU A 162 11.51 -7.95 4.41
N SER A 163 12.38 -8.03 5.42
CA SER A 163 12.46 -9.21 6.28
C SER A 163 11.18 -9.42 7.08
N GLU A 164 10.56 -8.36 7.59
CA GLU A 164 9.25 -8.43 8.25
C GLU A 164 8.15 -8.97 7.31
N ALA A 165 8.12 -8.50 6.06
CA ALA A 165 7.17 -8.98 5.06
C ALA A 165 7.38 -10.48 4.75
N LEU A 166 8.63 -10.90 4.57
CA LEU A 166 8.97 -12.31 4.33
C LEU A 166 8.63 -13.20 5.53
N LEU A 167 8.89 -12.73 6.75
CA LEU A 167 8.52 -13.44 7.98
C LEU A 167 7.00 -13.59 8.10
N GLN A 168 6.22 -12.56 7.73
CA GLN A 168 4.77 -12.63 7.70
C GLN A 168 4.25 -13.69 6.71
N VAL A 169 4.82 -13.75 5.50
CA VAL A 169 4.49 -14.79 4.51
C VAL A 169 4.84 -16.18 5.06
N ASN A 170 6.04 -16.35 5.59
CA ASN A 170 6.52 -17.62 6.12
C ASN A 170 5.67 -18.12 7.30
N ALA A 171 5.20 -17.22 8.16
CA ALA A 171 4.29 -17.58 9.24
C ALA A 171 2.98 -18.17 8.69
N GLY A 172 2.43 -17.60 7.62
CA GLY A 172 1.25 -18.13 6.94
C GLY A 172 1.47 -19.52 6.33
N CYS A 173 2.65 -19.78 5.74
CA CYS A 173 2.98 -21.11 5.20
C CYS A 173 3.06 -22.20 6.29
N ARG A 174 3.57 -21.86 7.48
CA ARG A 174 3.68 -22.81 8.59
C ARG A 174 2.34 -23.17 9.22
N GLU A 175 1.35 -22.29 9.13
CA GLU A 175 -0.02 -22.55 9.59
C GLU A 175 -0.76 -23.51 8.64
N SER A 176 -0.46 -23.50 7.33
CA SER A 176 -1.06 -24.41 6.33
C SER A 176 -0.51 -25.84 6.35
N ASP A 177 0.69 -26.09 6.88
CA ASP A 177 1.28 -27.45 6.96
C ASP A 177 0.55 -28.39 7.95
N ILE A 178 -0.45 -27.89 8.69
CA ILE A 178 -1.24 -28.65 9.67
C ILE A 178 -2.53 -29.22 9.06
N SER A 179 -2.95 -28.76 7.86
CA SER A 179 -4.10 -29.32 7.14
C SER A 179 -3.64 -30.27 6.01
N SER A 180 -4.28 -31.43 5.91
CA SER A 180 -3.93 -32.50 4.97
C SER A 180 -4.42 -32.28 3.53
N ASP A 181 -4.62 -31.04 3.11
CA ASP A 181 -5.07 -30.69 1.76
C ASP A 181 -3.91 -30.22 0.88
N PRO A 182 -3.95 -30.43 -0.44
CA PRO A 182 -2.88 -30.00 -1.34
C PRO A 182 -2.65 -28.49 -1.20
N PRO A 183 -1.40 -28.00 -1.36
CA PRO A 183 -1.08 -26.59 -1.17
C PRO A 183 -1.78 -25.78 -2.27
N HIS A 184 -2.99 -25.31 -1.98
CA HIS A 184 -3.58 -24.21 -2.69
C HIS A 184 -2.61 -23.03 -2.55
N LEU A 185 -2.36 -22.32 -3.66
CA LEU A 185 -1.60 -21.07 -3.65
C LEU A 185 -2.21 -20.14 -2.60
N LEU A 186 -1.63 -20.16 -1.38
CA LEU A 186 -1.98 -19.35 -0.21
C LEU A 186 -3.49 -19.07 -0.08
N GLU A 187 -4.23 -19.80 0.78
CA GLU A 187 -5.69 -19.61 1.03
C GLU A 187 -6.15 -18.16 1.29
N TRP A 188 -5.20 -17.27 1.61
CA TRP A 188 -5.38 -15.86 1.91
C TRP A 188 -5.15 -14.93 0.70
N CYS A 189 -4.69 -15.43 -0.44
CA CYS A 189 -4.57 -14.66 -1.68
C CYS A 189 -5.94 -14.34 -2.27
N ASP A 190 -6.13 -13.09 -2.67
CA ASP A 190 -7.38 -12.58 -3.23
C ASP A 190 -7.68 -13.24 -4.58
N ASN A 191 -8.57 -14.23 -4.55
CA ASN A 191 -9.02 -14.95 -5.74
C ASN A 191 -9.94 -14.11 -6.64
N CYS A 192 -10.40 -12.93 -6.19
CA CYS A 192 -11.29 -12.07 -6.98
C CYS A 192 -10.57 -11.34 -8.13
N ASN A 193 -9.23 -11.32 -8.13
CA ASN A 193 -8.39 -10.66 -9.13
C ASN A 193 -7.54 -11.63 -9.96
N ARG A 194 -8.05 -12.85 -10.17
CA ARG A 194 -7.38 -13.88 -10.97
C ARG A 194 -7.64 -13.64 -12.47
N PHE A 195 -6.66 -13.09 -13.17
CA PHE A 195 -6.73 -12.88 -14.63
C PHE A 195 -5.74 -13.75 -15.43
N ASP A 196 -5.02 -14.66 -14.78
CA ASP A 196 -4.08 -15.55 -15.45
C ASP A 196 -4.80 -16.73 -16.17
N TYR A 197 -5.19 -16.43 -17.41
CA TYR A 197 -5.41 -17.24 -18.62
C TYR A 197 -6.33 -18.49 -18.62
N HIS A 198 -7.43 -18.38 -19.37
CA HIS A 198 -7.66 -19.31 -20.48
C HIS A 198 -6.76 -18.88 -21.66
N SER A 199 -5.73 -19.68 -21.97
CA SER A 199 -5.18 -19.82 -23.32
C SER A 199 -5.57 -21.19 -23.84
#